data_AF-A0A1M6G1R8-F1
#
_entry.id   AF-A0A1M6G1R8-F1
#
_cell.length_a   1.000
_cell.length_b   1.000
_cell.length_c   1.000
_cell.angle_alpha   90.00
_cell.angle_beta   90.00
_cell.angle_gamma   90.00
#
_symmetry.space_group_name_H-M   'P 1'
#
loop_
_entity.id
_entity.type
_entity.pdbx_description
1 polymer ?
#
loop_
_entity_poly.entity_id
_entity_poly.type
_entity_poly.pdbx_seq_one_letter_code
_entity_poly.pdbx_strand_id
1 'polypeptide(L)' 'MFDRIVNAFNPIIQLLQAVSYPLAFMVISLGVLTIMIGQKRRGMEVIKWAVVGYLLMQFLPGLMIILKDVGKVMIP' A
#
# COMPACT_ATOMS: atom_id res chain seq x y z
N MET A 1 11.92 -24.31 -4.70
CA MET A 1 12.57 -23.13 -5.31
C MET A 1 11.69 -21.89 -5.24
N PHE A 2 10.38 -22.01 -5.53
CA PHE A 2 9.39 -20.94 -5.42
C PHE A 2 9.34 -20.24 -4.05
N ASP A 3 9.33 -20.98 -2.94
CA ASP A 3 9.34 -20.38 -1.59
C ASP A 3 10.58 -19.52 -1.31
N ARG A 4 11.76 -19.87 -1.84
CA ARG A 4 12.97 -19.06 -1.66
C ARG A 4 12.89 -17.73 -2.39
N ILE A 5 12.29 -17.73 -3.58
CA ILE A 5 12.08 -16.51 -4.37
C ILE A 5 11.07 -15.62 -3.65
N VAL A 6 9.90 -16.14 -3.28
CA VAL A 6 8.86 -15.37 -2.57
C VAL A 6 9.39 -14.80 -1.25
N ASN A 7 10.10 -15.61 -0.46
CA ASN A 7 10.66 -15.15 0.80
C ASN A 7 11.76 -14.09 0.63
N ALA A 8 12.48 -14.07 -0.50
CA ALA A 8 13.47 -13.02 -0.79
C ALA A 8 12.83 -11.64 -1.05
N PHE A 9 11.57 -11.60 -1.47
CA PHE A 9 10.83 -10.34 -1.65
C PHE A 9 10.17 -9.81 -0.37
N ASN A 10 10.01 -10.64 0.66
CA ASN A 10 9.49 -10.21 1.97
C ASN A 10 10.14 -8.92 2.53
N PRO A 11 11.48 -8.76 2.55
CA PRO A 11 12.08 -7.52 3.04
C PRO A 11 11.67 -6.30 2.22
N ILE A 12 11.51 -6.43 0.90
CA ILE A 12 11.07 -5.34 0.03
C ILE A 12 9.61 -4.96 0.35
N ILE A 13 8.75 -5.95 0.55
CA ILE A 13 7.34 -5.73 0.92
C ILE A 13 7.26 -5.00 2.27
N GLN A 14 8.04 -5.42 3.26
CA GLN A 14 8.07 -4.79 4.59
C GLN A 14 8.56 -3.34 4.51
N LEU A 15 9.58 -3.06 3.70
CA LEU A 15 10.07 -1.70 3.48
C LEU A 15 8.98 -0.81 2.85
N LEU A 16 8.29 -1.31 1.82
CA LEU A 16 7.20 -0.57 1.17
C LEU A 16 6.08 -0.26 2.17
N GLN A 17 5.72 -1.21 3.03
CA GLN A 17 4.70 -1.00 4.06
C GLN A 17 5.15 0.03 5.12
N ALA A 18 6.40 -0.08 5.58
CA ALA A 18 6.96 0.84 6.56
C ALA A 18 7.01 2.28 6.04
N VAL A 19 7.29 2.47 4.75
CA VAL A 19 7.29 3.80 4.10
C VAL A 19 5.87 4.28 3.75
N SER A 20 4.94 3.36 3.51
CA SER A 20 3.55 3.70 3.13
C SER A 20 2.83 4.50 4.21
N TYR A 21 3.06 4.20 5.49
CA TYR A 21 2.45 4.93 6.61
C TYR A 21 2.87 6.42 6.68
N PRO A 22 4.16 6.76 6.80
CA PRO A 22 4.58 8.17 6.83
C PRO A 22 4.24 8.89 5.52
N LEU A 23 4.31 8.21 4.36
CA LEU A 23 3.90 8.81 3.09
C LEU A 23 2.41 9.18 3.07
N ALA A 24 1.54 8.25 3.49
CA ALA A 24 0.10 8.50 3.56
C ALA A 24 -0.20 9.66 4.51
N PHE A 25 0.45 9.71 5.67
CA PHE A 25 0.32 10.81 6.62
C PHE A 25 0.70 12.16 6.01
N MET A 26 1.83 12.23 5.29
CA MET A 26 2.26 13.47 4.61
C MET A 26 1.25 13.91 3.55
N VAL A 27 0.78 13.00 2.69
CA VAL A 27 -0.15 13.34 1.61
C VAL A 27 -1.52 13.73 2.14
N ILE A 28 -2.03 13.04 3.15
CA ILE A 28 -3.28 13.41 3.83
C ILE A 28 -3.14 14.79 4.47
N SER A 29 -2.02 15.07 5.14
CA SER A 29 -1.75 16.39 5.73
C SER A 29 -1.76 17.49 4.67
N LEU A 30 -1.12 17.27 3.51
CA LEU A 30 -1.17 18.19 2.38
C LEU A 30 -2.59 18.40 1.85
N GLY A 31 -3.37 17.33 1.77
CA GLY A 31 -4.78 17.40 1.39
C GLY A 31 -5.61 18.25 2.36
N VAL A 32 -5.40 18.08 3.67
CA VAL A 32 -6.06 18.88 4.72
C VAL A 32 -5.65 20.35 4.64
N LEU A 33 -4.36 20.66 4.48
CA LEU A 33 -3.87 22.04 4.28
C LEU A 33 -4.50 22.67 3.03
N THR A 34 -4.66 21.89 1.95
CA THR A 34 -5.31 22.34 0.72
C THR A 34 -6.79 22.68 0.94
N ILE A 35 -7.49 21.94 1.81
CA ILE A 35 -8.86 22.26 2.22
C ILE A 35 -8.89 23.57 3.02
N MET A 36 -7.93 23.79 3.92
CA MET A 36 -7.85 24.99 4.77
C MET A 36 -7.68 26.28 3.95
N ILE A 37 -6.96 26.25 2.81
CA ILE A 37 -6.81 27.39 1.90
C ILE A 37 -8.00 27.58 0.93
N GLY A 38 -9.12 26.88 1.15
CA GLY A 38 -10.36 27.02 0.38
C GLY A 38 -10.49 26.09 -0.83
N GLN A 39 -9.46 25.30 -1.18
CA GLN A 39 -9.49 24.37 -2.32
C GLN A 39 -10.11 23.02 -1.95
N LYS A 40 -11.35 23.03 -1.44
CA LYS A 40 -12.03 21.85 -0.86
C LYS A 40 -12.07 20.63 -1.79
N ARG A 41 -12.43 20.81 -3.06
CA ARG A 41 -12.57 19.69 -4.03
C ARG A 41 -11.25 18.97 -4.25
N ARG A 42 -10.18 19.74 -4.50
CA ARG A 42 -8.83 19.21 -4.72
C ARG A 42 -8.27 18.56 -3.46
N GLY A 43 -8.43 19.20 -2.30
CA GLY A 43 -7.97 18.64 -1.04
C GLY A 43 -8.66 17.31 -0.68
N MET A 44 -9.98 17.22 -0.89
CA MET A 44 -10.73 15.97 -0.73
C MET A 44 -10.28 14.87 -1.69
N GLU A 45 -9.96 15.22 -2.94
CA GLU A 45 -9.44 14.28 -3.93
C GLU A 45 -8.07 13.71 -3.51
N VAL A 46 -7.16 14.58 -3.05
CA VAL A 46 -5.84 14.18 -2.54
C VAL A 46 -5.98 13.24 -1.35
N ILE A 47 -6.83 13.58 -0.36
CA ILE A 47 -7.06 12.73 0.81
C ILE A 47 -7.64 11.38 0.39
N LYS A 48 -8.66 11.37 -0.48
CA LYS A 48 -9.32 10.13 -0.93
C LYS A 48 -8.32 9.16 -1.54
N TRP A 49 -7.50 9.62 -2.48
CA TRP A 49 -6.54 8.76 -3.14
C TRP A 49 -5.38 8.33 -2.23
N ALA A 50 -4.95 9.19 -1.30
CA ALA A 50 -3.95 8.82 -0.30
C ALA A 50 -4.44 7.69 0.62
N VAL A 51 -5.67 7.80 1.13
CA VAL A 51 -6.27 6.78 1.99
C VAL A 51 -6.49 5.47 1.22
N VAL A 52 -7.03 5.53 0.00
CA VAL A 52 -7.22 4.35 -0.84
C VAL A 52 -5.89 3.66 -1.14
N GLY A 53 -4.85 4.41 -1.50
CA GLY A 53 -3.53 3.86 -1.77
C GLY A 53 -2.91 3.16 -0.56
N TYR A 54 -3.02 3.77 0.63
CA TYR A 54 -2.54 3.16 1.88
C TYR A 54 -3.29 1.87 2.22
N LEU A 55 -4.62 1.88 2.10
CA LEU A 55 -5.43 0.68 2.34
C LEU A 55 -5.05 -0.44 1.39
N LEU A 56 -4.90 -0.16 0.09
CA LEU A 56 -4.48 -1.16 -0.90
C LEU A 56 -3.12 -1.76 -0.54
N MET A 57 -2.14 -0.95 -0.13
CA MET A 57 -0.84 -1.43 0.35
C MET A 57 -0.96 -2.37 1.56
N GLN A 58 -1.93 -2.14 2.44
CA GLN A 58 -2.20 -3.02 3.57
C GLN A 58 -2.82 -4.36 3.15
N PHE A 59 -3.59 -4.39 2.04
CA PHE A 59 -4.20 -5.61 1.51
C PHE A 59 -3.26 -6.45 0.62
N LEU A 60 -2.21 -5.85 0.04
CA LEU A 60 -1.25 -6.55 -0.83
C LEU A 60 -0.61 -7.82 -0.22
N PRO A 61 -0.20 -7.88 1.06
CA PRO A 61 0.34 -9.10 1.64
C PRO A 61 -0.68 -10.25 1.67
N GLY A 62 -1.95 -9.93 1.94
CA GLY A 62 -3.02 -10.92 1.91
C GLY A 62 -3.19 -11.52 0.51
N LEU A 63 -3.14 -10.67 -0.53
CA LEU A 63 -3.16 -11.12 -1.92
C LEU A 63 -1.93 -11.98 -2.26
N MET A 64 -0.74 -11.62 -1.76
CA MET A 64 0.48 -12.41 -1.95
C MET A 64 0.42 -13.78 -1.28
N ILE A 65 -0.22 -13.90 -0.12
CA ILE A 65 -0.43 -15.21 0.53
C ILE A 65 -1.31 -16.09 -0.35
N ILE A 66 -2.41 -15.55 -0.88
CA ILE A 66 -3.31 -16.28 -1.78
C ILE A 66 -2.56 -16.74 -3.04
N LEU A 67 -1.76 -15.87 -3.65
CA LEU A 67 -0.95 -16.21 -4.83
C LEU A 67 0.09 -17.29 -4.53
N LYS A 68 0.71 -17.25 -3.33
CA LYS A 68 1.64 -18.28 -2.88
C LYS A 68 0.95 -19.64 -2.75
N ASP A 69 -0.26 -19.67 -2.19
CA ASP A 69 -1.01 -20.90 -1.98
C ASP A 69 -1.44 -21.54 -3.31
N VAL A 70 -1.91 -20.73 -4.28
CA VAL A 70 -2.21 -21.21 -5.64
C VAL A 70 -0.95 -21.72 -6.35
N GLY A 71 0.18 -21.01 -6.23
CA GLY A 71 1.44 -21.41 -6.86
C GLY A 71 1.99 -22.75 -6.36
N LYS A 72 1.78 -23.08 -5.08
CA LYS A 72 2.15 -24.37 -4.49
C LYS A 72 1.29 -25.54 -4.98
N VAL A 73 0.03 -25.28 -5.31
CA VAL A 73 -0.87 -26.31 -5.86
C VAL A 73 -0.51 -26.64 -7.31
N MET A 74 -0.03 -25.66 -8.09
CA MET A 74 0.30 -25.84 -9.51
C MET A 74 1.71 -26.39 -9.79
N ILE A 75 2.69 -26.15 -8.89
CA ILE A 75 4.08 -26.59 -9.07
C ILE A 75 4.51 -27.34 -7.79
N PRO A 76 4.46 -28.69 -7.76
CA PRO A 76 4.92 -29.47 -6.61
C PRO A 76 6.44 -29.38 -6.40
#